data_AF-A0AAV6B6R1-F1
#
_entry.id   AF-A0AAV6B6R1-F1
#
_cell.length_a   1.000
_cell.length_b   1.000
_cell.length_c   1.000
_cell.angle_alpha   90.00
_cell.angle_beta   90.00
_cell.angle_gamma   90.00
#
_symmetry.space_group_name_H-M   'P 1'
#
loop_
_entity.id
_entity.type
_entity.pdbx_description
1 polymer ?
#
loop_
_entity_poly.entity_id
_entity_poly.type
_entity_poly.pdbx_seq_one_letter_code
_entity_poly.pdbx_strand_id
1 'polypeptide(L)'
;YRYYHDPGDHDTRAHFGIRTLTHKLICYWKKDQWELFDLVKDPNELRNIYNDSAQQKLVAKLKKELARLKNELKDNDEFATAPPPAGVDGRIPGGKQQLDQVLPGAAR
;
A
#
# COMPACT_ATOMS: atom_id res chain seq x y z
N TYR A 1 -8.83 -3.75 -2.37
CA TYR A 1 -7.60 -4.52 -2.07
C TYR A 1 -6.77 -3.72 -1.08
N ARG A 2 -5.82 -4.37 -0.39
CA ARG A 2 -4.94 -3.72 0.57
C ARG A 2 -3.58 -4.40 0.61
N TYR A 3 -2.54 -3.60 0.83
CA TYR A 3 -1.15 -4.00 0.95
C TYR A 3 -0.58 -3.42 2.25
N TYR A 4 0.08 -4.27 3.05
CA TYR A 4 0.49 -3.95 4.43
C TYR A 4 1.99 -3.95 4.69
N HIS A 5 2.80 -4.41 3.74
CA HIS A 5 4.23 -4.69 3.97
C HIS A 5 5.06 -3.40 3.89
N ASP A 6 4.98 -2.59 4.95
CA ASP A 6 5.65 -1.30 5.16
C ASP A 6 5.88 -1.03 6.67
N PRO A 7 7.14 -0.96 7.15
CA PRO A 7 8.37 -1.24 6.42
C PRO A 7 8.53 -2.74 6.12
N GLY A 8 9.21 -3.07 5.03
CA GLY A 8 9.42 -4.45 4.58
C GLY A 8 10.51 -4.53 3.50
N ASP A 9 10.86 -5.75 3.09
CA ASP A 9 12.03 -6.03 2.22
C ASP A 9 12.03 -5.32 0.86
N HIS A 10 10.87 -4.82 0.41
CA HIS A 10 10.71 -4.15 -0.88
C HIS A 10 10.45 -2.64 -0.77
N ASP A 11 10.39 -2.09 0.45
CA ASP A 11 10.09 -0.67 0.78
C ASP A 11 8.83 -0.09 0.08
N THR A 12 7.94 -0.95 -0.41
CA THR A 12 6.66 -0.55 -0.98
C THR A 12 5.78 0.01 0.13
N ARG A 13 5.29 1.24 -0.03
CA ARG A 13 4.44 1.88 0.99
C ARG A 13 3.11 1.15 1.14
N ALA A 14 2.63 1.02 2.38
CA ALA A 14 1.34 0.42 2.65
C ALA A 14 0.21 1.27 2.05
N HIS A 15 -0.72 0.61 1.37
CA HIS A 15 -1.79 1.28 0.63
C HIS A 15 -3.02 0.38 0.47
N PHE A 16 -4.18 1.01 0.28
CA PHE A 16 -5.40 0.32 -0.08
C PHE A 16 -6.06 1.03 -1.25
N GLY A 17 -6.98 0.35 -1.94
CA GLY A 17 -7.64 0.93 -3.08
C GLY A 17 -8.74 0.09 -3.67
N ILE A 18 -9.40 0.68 -4.66
CA ILE A 18 -10.38 0.02 -5.52
C ILE A 18 -9.91 0.12 -6.97
N ARG A 19 -10.05 -0.98 -7.70
CA ARG A 19 -9.85 -1.04 -9.15
C ARG A 19 -11.18 -1.43 -9.78
N THR A 20 -11.69 -0.58 -10.65
CA THR A 20 -12.82 -0.87 -11.54
C THR A 20 -12.28 -1.27 -12.92
N LEU A 21 -13.16 -1.55 -13.87
CA LEU A 21 -12.76 -1.79 -15.26
C LEU A 21 -12.07 -0.58 -15.90
N THR A 22 -12.39 0.64 -15.47
CA THR A 22 -11.96 1.87 -16.15
C THR A 22 -11.09 2.78 -15.29
N HIS A 23 -11.06 2.61 -13.97
CA HIS A 23 -10.32 3.49 -13.07
C HIS A 23 -9.73 2.74 -11.88
N LYS A 24 -8.59 3.21 -11.39
CA LYS A 24 -7.97 2.76 -10.13
C LYS A 24 -7.84 3.94 -9.17
N LEU A 25 -8.34 3.80 -7.95
CA LEU A 25 -8.18 4.76 -6.85
C LEU A 25 -7.33 4.10 -5.74
N ILE A 26 -6.28 4.78 -5.30
CA ILE A 26 -5.31 4.31 -4.30
C ILE A 26 -5.19 5.33 -3.17
N CYS A 27 -5.05 4.85 -1.93
CA CYS A 27 -4.78 5.63 -0.73
C CYS A 27 -3.52 5.10 -0.03
N TYR A 28 -2.53 5.98 0.13
CA TYR A 28 -1.35 5.78 0.96
C TYR A 28 -1.57 6.49 2.30
N TRP A 29 -2.29 5.83 3.22
CA TRP A 29 -2.81 6.48 4.43
C TRP A 29 -1.72 7.03 5.35
N LYS A 30 -0.56 6.36 5.44
CA LYS A 30 0.58 6.84 6.24
C LYS A 30 1.18 8.15 5.73
N LYS A 31 0.95 8.49 4.46
CA LYS A 31 1.44 9.74 3.83
C LYS A 31 0.32 10.76 3.60
N ASP A 32 -0.92 10.43 3.95
CA ASP A 32 -2.10 11.19 3.57
C ASP A 32 -2.13 11.55 2.06
N GLN A 33 -1.83 10.55 1.21
CA GLN A 33 -1.78 10.73 -0.24
C GLN A 33 -2.80 9.84 -0.96
N TRP A 34 -3.37 10.39 -2.03
CA TRP A 34 -4.32 9.70 -2.90
C TRP A 34 -3.88 9.78 -4.36
N GLU A 35 -4.16 8.71 -5.09
CA GLU A 35 -3.92 8.63 -6.52
C GLU A 35 -5.15 8.09 -7.24
N LEU A 36 -5.43 8.64 -8.42
CA LEU A 36 -6.48 8.19 -9.32
C LEU A 36 -5.91 8.08 -10.73
N PHE A 37 -6.15 6.96 -11.39
CA PHE A 37 -5.73 6.69 -12.77
C PHE A 37 -6.93 6.28 -13.63
N ASP A 38 -6.99 6.79 -14.86
CA ASP A 38 -7.92 6.37 -15.91
C ASP A 38 -7.28 5.23 -16.69
N LEU A 39 -7.74 4.00 -16.48
CA LEU A 39 -7.15 2.80 -17.06
C LEU A 39 -7.44 2.63 -18.56
N VAL A 40 -8.37 3.42 -19.09
CA VAL A 40 -8.72 3.40 -20.52
C VAL A 40 -7.82 4.37 -21.28
N LYS A 41 -7.65 5.58 -20.76
CA LYS A 41 -6.84 6.63 -21.40
C LYS A 41 -5.37 6.59 -21.01
N ASP A 42 -5.06 6.04 -19.83
CA ASP A 42 -3.72 5.93 -19.25
C ASP A 42 -3.50 4.49 -18.72
N PRO A 43 -3.39 3.50 -19.62
CA PRO A 43 -3.24 2.09 -19.24
C PRO A 43 -1.93 1.79 -18.50
N ASN A 44 -0.94 2.68 -18.61
CA ASN A 44 0.36 2.57 -17.93
C ASN A 44 0.40 3.34 -16.60
N GLU A 45 -0.71 3.97 -16.20
CA GLU A 45 -0.88 4.61 -14.90
C GLU A 45 0.19 5.68 -14.61
N LEU A 46 0.54 6.47 -15.62
CA LEU A 46 1.61 7.47 -15.55
C LEU A 46 1.13 8.83 -15.04
N ARG A 47 -0.19 9.11 -15.09
CA ARG A 47 -0.76 10.40 -14.74
C ARG A 47 -1.77 10.27 -13.61
N ASN A 48 -1.36 10.73 -12.42
CA ASN A 48 -2.28 10.89 -11.31
C ASN A 48 -3.24 12.07 -11.58
N ILE A 49 -4.54 11.76 -11.73
CA ILE A 49 -5.62 12.73 -11.97
C ILE A 49 -6.48 13.02 -10.73
N TYR A 50 -6.05 12.58 -9.53
CA TYR A 50 -6.84 12.72 -8.31
C TYR A 50 -7.19 14.19 -7.96
N ASN A 51 -6.25 15.11 -8.17
CA ASN A 51 -6.44 16.54 -7.88
C ASN A 51 -7.07 17.34 -9.04
N ASP A 52 -7.41 16.69 -10.15
CA ASP A 52 -8.08 17.37 -11.26
C ASP A 52 -9.53 17.74 -10.86
N SER A 53 -9.89 19.02 -10.99
CA SER A 53 -11.22 19.52 -10.67
C SER A 53 -12.33 18.80 -11.46
N ALA A 54 -12.05 18.39 -12.70
CA ALA A 54 -13.00 17.67 -13.54
C ALA A 54 -13.33 16.27 -12.98
N GLN A 55 -12.41 15.69 -12.20
CA GLN A 55 -12.53 14.31 -11.69
C GLN A 55 -13.15 14.22 -10.29
N GLN A 56 -13.42 15.35 -9.61
CA GLN A 56 -13.84 15.32 -8.20
C GLN A 56 -15.16 14.57 -7.96
N LYS A 57 -16.10 14.63 -8.92
CA LYS A 57 -17.33 13.82 -8.84
C LYS A 57 -17.03 12.32 -8.90
N LEU A 58 -16.07 11.92 -9.74
CA LEU A 58 -15.64 10.53 -9.85
C LEU A 58 -14.88 10.08 -8.59
N VAL A 59 -13.99 10.91 -8.07
CA VAL A 59 -13.29 10.66 -6.79
C VAL A 59 -14.29 10.40 -5.67
N ALA A 60 -15.30 11.26 -5.51
CA ALA A 60 -16.33 11.08 -4.50
C ALA A 60 -17.11 9.77 -4.69
N LYS A 61 -17.47 9.42 -5.92
CA LYS A 61 -18.14 8.15 -6.25
C LYS A 61 -17.28 6.94 -5.87
N LEU A 62 -16.01 6.94 -6.25
CA LEU A 62 -15.09 5.82 -5.99
C LEU A 62 -14.76 5.70 -4.50
N LYS A 63 -14.62 6.81 -3.76
CA LYS A 63 -14.47 6.79 -2.30
C LYS A 63 -15.71 6.21 -1.61
N LYS A 64 -16.91 6.58 -2.07
CA LYS A 64 -18.15 6.01 -1.55
C LYS A 64 -18.22 4.50 -1.78
N GLU A 65 -17.84 4.05 -2.98
CA GLU A 65 -17.80 2.63 -3.30
C GLU A 65 -16.74 1.87 -2.49
N LEU A 66 -15.56 2.47 -2.32
CA LEU A 66 -14.51 1.93 -1.46
C LEU A 66 -14.99 1.77 0.00
N ALA A 67 -15.67 2.77 0.56
CA ALA A 67 -16.25 2.68 1.89
C ALA A 67 -17.33 1.58 1.99
N ARG A 68 -18.19 1.47 0.97
CA ARG A 68 -19.20 0.40 0.88
C ARG A 68 -18.54 -0.99 0.92
N LEU A 69 -17.51 -1.19 0.10
CA LEU A 69 -16.78 -2.45 0.02
C LEU A 69 -16.01 -2.75 1.31
N LYS A 70 -15.40 -1.75 1.96
CA LYS A 70 -14.76 -1.96 3.26
C LYS A 70 -15.75 -2.47 4.29
N ASN A 71 -16.95 -1.88 4.34
CA ASN A 71 -18.00 -2.33 5.25
C ASN A 71 -18.49 -3.75 4.91
N GLU A 72 -18.73 -4.03 3.63
CA GLU A 72 -19.20 -5.34 3.15
C GLU A 72 -18.19 -6.45 3.48
N LEU A 73 -16.90 -6.19 3.27
CA LEU A 73 -15.82 -7.15 3.46
C LEU A 73 -15.23 -7.12 4.87
N LYS A 74 -15.79 -6.31 5.77
CA LYS A 74 -15.31 -6.12 7.16
C LYS A 74 -13.83 -5.72 7.21
N ASP A 75 -13.37 -4.93 6.24
CA ASP A 75 -12.06 -4.28 6.28
C ASP A 75 -12.12 -3.09 7.24
N ASN A 76 -11.89 -3.39 8.52
CA ASN A 76 -11.94 -2.43 9.63
C ASN A 76 -10.60 -1.72 9.87
N ASP A 77 -9.73 -1.62 8.84
CA ASP A 77 -8.37 -1.09 8.96
C ASP A 77 -7.49 -1.84 9.98
N GLU A 78 -7.78 -3.13 10.18
CA GLU A 78 -6.94 -4.03 10.98
C GLU A 78 -5.52 -3.99 10.40
N PHE A 79 -4.54 -3.74 11.27
CA PHE A 79 -3.13 -3.59 10.93
C PHE A 79 -2.70 -2.31 10.17
N ALA A 80 -3.56 -1.29 10.09
CA ALA A 80 -3.18 0.00 9.52
C ALA A 80 -2.10 0.73 10.36
N THR A 81 -2.06 0.48 11.67
CA THR A 81 -1.16 1.15 12.63
C THR A 81 -0.17 0.21 13.32
N ALA A 82 -0.50 -1.07 13.46
CA ALA A 82 0.35 -2.06 14.09
C ALA A 82 0.31 -3.38 13.31
N PRO A 83 1.46 -4.03 13.03
CA PRO A 83 1.45 -5.32 12.35
C PRO A 83 0.73 -6.38 13.20
N PRO A 84 0.21 -7.46 12.57
CA PRO A 84 -0.37 -8.57 13.31
C PRO A 84 0.66 -9.15 14.29
N PRO A 85 0.24 -9.52 15.52
CA PRO A 85 1.11 -10.23 16.43
C PRO A 85 1.42 -11.62 15.85
N ALA A 86 2.68 -11.79 15.43
CA ALA A 86 3.28 -13.00 14.85
C ALA A 86 2.60 -13.52 13.55
N GLY A 87 3.18 -13.13 12.41
CA GLY A 87 3.02 -13.76 11.09
C GLY A 87 4.40 -13.99 10.46
N VAL A 88 4.47 -14.54 9.24
CA VAL A 88 5.66 -15.16 8.60
C VAL A 88 7.00 -14.38 8.62
N ASP A 89 6.99 -13.07 8.90
CA ASP A 89 8.19 -12.20 9.01
C ASP A 89 8.42 -11.65 10.44
N GLY A 90 7.68 -12.16 11.43
CA GLY A 90 7.72 -11.69 12.81
C GLY A 90 9.03 -12.06 13.50
N ARG A 91 9.73 -11.07 14.06
CA ARG A 91 10.88 -11.27 14.95
C ARG A 91 10.52 -12.29 16.04
N ILE A 92 11.15 -13.47 16.01
CA ILE A 92 11.07 -14.46 17.09
C ILE A 92 11.56 -13.79 18.37
N PRO A 93 10.75 -13.68 19.43
CA PRO A 93 11.25 -13.25 20.73
C PRO A 93 12.27 -14.30 21.21
N GLY A 94 13.55 -13.94 21.19
CA GLY A 94 14.67 -14.81 21.59
C GLY A 94 15.58 -15.32 20.46
N GLY A 95 15.29 -15.01 19.19
CA GLY A 95 16.20 -15.32 18.08
C GLY A 95 17.38 -14.35 18.04
N LYS A 96 18.57 -14.81 18.44
CA LYS A 96 19.80 -14.01 18.34
C LYS A 96 20.02 -13.59 16.89
N GLN A 97 20.12 -12.28 16.65
CA GLN A 97 20.66 -11.74 15.41
C GLN A 97 22.12 -12.18 15.30
N GLN A 98 22.43 -13.10 14.40
CA GLN A 98 23.81 -13.33 14.00
C GLN A 98 24.13 -12.33 12.89
N LEU A 99 24.55 -11.15 13.32
CA LEU A 99 25.15 -10.11 12.48
C LEU A 99 26.59 -10.52 12.13
N ASP A 100 26.86 -10.56 10.84
CA ASP A 100 28.12 -10.27 10.12
C ASP A 100 29.44 -10.34 10.89
N GLN A 101 30.19 -11.41 10.64
CA GLN A 101 31.66 -11.43 10.54
C GLN A 101 31.97 -12.50 9.47
N VAL A 102 32.70 -12.28 8.37
CA VAL A 102 34.08 -11.82 8.25
C VAL A 102 34.36 -11.58 6.74
N LEU A 103 34.91 -10.42 6.38
CA LEU A 103 35.79 -10.27 5.20
C LEU A 103 37.18 -9.87 5.71
N PRO A 104 38.27 -10.58 5.36
CA PRO A 104 39.60 -10.02 5.42
C PRO A 104 40.16 -9.84 3.99
N GLY A 105 40.68 -8.65 3.76
CA GLY A 105 41.26 -8.24 2.49
C GLY A 105 42.46 -9.07 2.04
N ALA A 106 42.58 -9.18 0.72
CA ALA A 106 43.80 -9.58 0.03
C ALA A 106 44.75 -8.38 -0.06
N ALA A 107 45.93 -8.49 0.56
CA ALA A 107 47.13 -7.76 0.17
C ALA A 107 48.37 -8.40 0.81
N ARG A 108 49.09 -9.20 0.01
CA ARG A 108 50.55 -9.18 -0.12
C ARG A 108 50.95 -9.94 -1.38
#